data_AF-A0A820ZA81-F1
#
_entry.id   AF-A0A820ZA81-F1
#
_cell.length_a   1.000
_cell.length_b   1.000
_cell.length_c   1.000
_cell.angle_alpha   90.00
_cell.angle_beta   90.00
_cell.angle_gamma   90.00
#
_symmetry.space_group_name_H-M   'P 1'
#
loop_
_entity.id
_entity.type
_entity.pdbx_description
1 polymer ?
#
loop_
_entity_poly.entity_id
_entity_poly.type
_entity_poly.pdbx_seq_one_letter_code
_entity_poly.pdbx_strand_id
1 'polypeptide(L)'
;MIDSLLSLREIVEKLFNYKSHLNIKPKQRTILSRFELTSDEWNVLSNLHFILQPFFHATKVISGSQYPSIGIALYLLTHLKNFLQQHETNENLIIKRSKQLLLEKFLYYFERDNEQFQLLK
;
A
#
# COMPACT_ATOMS: atom_id res chain seq x y z
N MET A 1 4.78 -9.00 -0.03
CA MET A 1 4.86 -9.19 -1.51
C MET A 1 5.42 -7.93 -2.16
N ILE A 2 4.84 -6.76 -1.91
CA ILE A 2 5.42 -5.48 -2.36
C ILE A 2 6.76 -5.20 -1.65
N ASP A 3 6.90 -5.57 -0.37
CA ASP A 3 8.17 -5.43 0.40
C ASP A 3 9.33 -6.19 -0.27
N SER A 4 9.05 -7.41 -0.73
CA SER A 4 10.03 -8.25 -1.42
C SER A 4 10.44 -7.65 -2.76
N LEU A 5 9.50 -7.03 -3.48
CA LEU A 5 9.81 -6.37 -4.75
C LEU A 5 10.64 -5.10 -4.53
N LEU A 6 10.28 -4.28 -3.54
CA LEU A 6 11.01 -3.04 -3.20
C LEU A 6 12.43 -3.34 -2.70
N SER A 7 12.61 -4.37 -1.85
CA SER A 7 13.92 -4.78 -1.37
C SER A 7 14.83 -5.33 -2.48
N LEU A 8 14.26 -5.88 -3.54
CA LEU A 8 15.01 -6.37 -4.70
C LEU A 8 15.25 -5.30 -5.77
N ARG A 9 14.80 -4.05 -5.56
CA ARG A 9 14.89 -2.97 -6.55
C ARG A 9 16.30 -2.83 -7.15
N GLU A 10 17.33 -2.74 -6.31
CA GLU A 10 18.70 -2.58 -6.80
C GLU A 10 19.17 -3.76 -7.65
N ILE A 11 18.78 -4.98 -7.27
CA ILE A 11 19.14 -6.20 -8.01
C ILE A 11 18.44 -6.22 -9.36
N VAL A 12 17.17 -5.80 -9.38
CA VAL A 12 16.36 -5.70 -10.60
C VAL A 12 16.90 -4.62 -11.53
N GLU A 13 17.22 -3.43 -11.03
CA GLU A 13 17.83 -2.34 -11.81
C GLU A 13 19.20 -2.77 -12.36
N LYS A 14 20.04 -3.43 -11.55
CA LYS A 14 21.31 -4.02 -12.02
C LYS A 14 21.06 -5.03 -13.14
N LEU A 15 20.11 -5.96 -12.98
CA LEU A 15 19.77 -6.95 -14.01
C LEU A 15 19.40 -6.27 -15.34
N PHE A 16 18.58 -5.23 -15.30
CA PHE A 16 18.19 -4.49 -16.50
C PHE A 16 19.35 -3.70 -17.10
N ASN A 17 20.25 -3.13 -16.30
CA ASN A 17 21.47 -2.50 -16.79
C ASN A 17 22.42 -3.49 -17.50
N TYR A 18 22.50 -4.73 -17.01
CA TYR A 18 23.32 -5.78 -17.61
C TYR A 18 22.65 -6.55 -18.76
N LYS A 19 21.39 -6.24 -19.09
CA LYS A 19 20.62 -7.00 -20.10
C LYS A 19 21.27 -7.06 -21.48
N SER A 20 22.08 -6.05 -21.82
CA SER A 20 22.85 -5.97 -23.06
C SER A 20 23.91 -7.07 -23.17
N HIS A 21 24.46 -7.49 -22.03
CA HIS A 21 25.53 -8.48 -21.89
C HIS A 21 25.02 -9.89 -21.59
N LEU A 22 23.71 -10.05 -21.35
CA LEU A 22 23.11 -11.37 -21.19
C LEU A 22 23.09 -12.10 -22.53
N ASN A 23 23.60 -13.34 -22.54
CA ASN A 23 23.62 -14.23 -23.71
C ASN A 23 22.23 -14.85 -23.98
N ILE A 24 21.21 -13.99 -24.14
CA ILE A 24 19.80 -14.35 -24.34
C ILE A 24 19.36 -14.04 -25.76
N LYS A 25 18.32 -14.76 -26.23
CA LYS A 25 17.79 -14.55 -27.58
C LYS A 25 17.22 -13.13 -27.73
N PRO A 26 17.32 -12.48 -28.90
CA PRO A 26 16.77 -11.13 -29.13
C PRO A 26 15.30 -10.99 -28.72
N LYS A 27 14.48 -12.01 -29.02
CA LYS A 27 13.06 -12.06 -28.62
C LYS A 27 12.88 -12.00 -27.09
N GLN A 28 13.71 -12.72 -26.34
CA GLN A 28 13.67 -12.73 -24.87
C GLN A 28 14.11 -11.38 -24.30
N ARG A 29 15.10 -10.73 -24.92
CA ARG A 29 15.54 -9.39 -24.54
C ARG A 29 14.44 -8.34 -24.72
N THR A 30 13.72 -8.39 -25.84
CA THR A 30 12.57 -7.50 -26.07
C THR A 30 11.48 -7.72 -25.04
N ILE A 31 11.19 -8.97 -24.68
CA ILE A 31 10.22 -9.30 -23.63
C ILE A 31 10.70 -8.76 -22.28
N LEU A 32 11.96 -8.98 -21.92
CA LEU A 32 12.54 -8.52 -20.65
C LEU A 32 12.44 -6.99 -20.52
N SER A 33 12.81 -6.24 -21.56
CA SER A 33 12.69 -4.77 -21.54
C SER A 33 11.26 -4.25 -21.36
N ARG A 34 10.22 -5.05 -21.63
CA ARG A 34 8.82 -4.64 -21.36
C ARG A 34 8.44 -4.71 -19.88
N PHE A 35 9.22 -5.42 -19.07
CA PHE A 35 9.03 -5.54 -17.62
C PHE A 35 9.93 -4.60 -16.82
N GLU A 36 10.74 -3.79 -17.49
CA GLU A 36 11.59 -2.81 -16.85
C GLU A 36 10.74 -1.67 -16.31
N LEU A 37 10.74 -1.53 -14.98
CA LEU A 37 10.07 -0.43 -14.31
C LEU A 37 10.95 0.81 -14.35
N THR A 38 10.35 1.93 -14.69
CA THR A 38 10.94 3.26 -14.62
C THR A 38 11.09 3.72 -13.16
N SER A 39 11.96 4.71 -12.93
CA SER A 39 12.13 5.32 -11.61
C SER A 39 10.82 5.85 -11.03
N ASP A 40 9.95 6.40 -11.86
CA ASP A 40 8.64 6.92 -11.43
C ASP A 40 7.70 5.80 -11.00
N GLU A 41 7.69 4.67 -11.71
CA GLU A 41 6.90 3.49 -11.33
C GLU A 41 7.38 2.89 -10.00
N TRP A 42 8.70 2.85 -9.77
CA TRP A 42 9.25 2.45 -8.47
C TRP A 42 8.84 3.40 -7.34
N ASN A 43 8.80 4.71 -7.61
CA ASN A 43 8.34 5.70 -6.64
C ASN A 43 6.84 5.52 -6.34
N VAL A 44 6.02 5.26 -7.36
CA VAL A 44 4.58 4.95 -7.17
C VAL A 44 4.41 3.69 -6.32
N LEU A 45 5.15 2.61 -6.60
CA LEU A 45 5.11 1.38 -5.80
C LEU A 45 5.49 1.63 -4.34
N SER A 46 6.51 2.46 -4.11
CA SER A 46 6.95 2.82 -2.75
C SER A 46 5.88 3.63 -2.01
N ASN A 47 5.24 4.59 -2.69
CA ASN A 47 4.14 5.37 -2.12
C ASN A 47 2.93 4.48 -1.79
N LEU A 48 2.54 3.59 -2.71
CA LEU A 48 1.44 2.65 -2.50
C LEU A 48 1.72 1.71 -1.33
N HIS A 49 2.95 1.19 -1.23
CA HIS A 49 3.38 0.37 -0.12
C HIS A 49 3.20 1.08 1.21
N PHE A 50 3.71 2.31 1.32
CA PHE A 50 3.59 3.13 2.53
C PHE A 50 2.13 3.35 2.92
N ILE A 51 1.26 3.69 1.97
CA ILE A 51 -0.16 3.98 2.22
C ILE A 51 -0.92 2.71 2.66
N LEU A 52 -0.65 1.57 2.01
CA LEU A 52 -1.41 0.34 2.21
C LEU A 52 -0.89 -0.51 3.36
N GLN A 53 0.36 -0.30 3.80
CA GLN A 53 0.97 -1.08 4.87
C GLN A 53 0.13 -1.07 6.16
N PRO A 54 -0.38 0.07 6.68
CA PRO A 54 -1.21 0.06 7.89
C PRO A 54 -2.48 -0.78 7.74
N PHE A 55 -3.12 -0.74 6.56
CA PHE A 55 -4.32 -1.53 6.26
C PHE A 55 -4.01 -3.03 6.17
N PHE A 56 -2.86 -3.39 5.59
CA PHE A 56 -2.41 -4.77 5.56
C PHE A 56 -2.22 -5.33 6.99
N HIS A 57 -1.61 -4.55 7.89
CA HIS A 57 -1.44 -4.97 9.27
C HIS A 57 -2.79 -5.12 9.99
N ALA A 58 -3.69 -4.16 9.84
CA ALA A 58 -5.03 -4.23 10.42
C ALA A 58 -5.82 -5.46 9.93
N THR A 59 -5.83 -5.70 8.62
CA THR A 59 -6.52 -6.86 8.01
C THR A 59 -5.88 -8.19 8.42
N LYS A 60 -4.55 -8.25 8.54
CA LYS A 60 -3.85 -9.45 9.03
C LYS A 60 -4.22 -9.76 10.48
N VAL A 61 -4.32 -8.75 11.34
CA VAL A 61 -4.73 -8.95 12.74
C VAL A 61 -6.19 -9.43 12.82
N ILE A 62 -7.10 -8.78 12.08
CA ILE A 62 -8.53 -9.15 12.05
C ILE A 62 -8.74 -10.55 11.49
N SER A 63 -8.05 -10.92 10.41
CA SER A 63 -8.20 -12.23 9.76
C SER A 63 -7.49 -13.38 10.48
N GLY A 64 -6.44 -13.09 11.27
CA GLY A 64 -5.68 -14.09 12.01
C GLY A 64 -6.30 -14.50 13.34
N SER A 65 -7.17 -13.67 13.92
CA SER A 65 -7.92 -14.01 15.14
C SER A 65 -9.19 -14.79 14.79
N GLN A 66 -9.40 -15.97 15.41
CA GLN A 66 -10.65 -16.75 15.25
C GLN A 66 -11.91 -15.91 15.48
N TYR A 67 -11.84 -14.88 16.35
CA TYR A 67 -12.80 -13.79 16.45
C TYR A 67 -12.06 -12.56 17.02
N PRO A 68 -11.80 -11.50 16.24
CA PRO A 68 -11.24 -10.27 16.80
C PRO A 68 -12.26 -9.69 17.77
N SER A 69 -11.81 -9.33 18.97
CA SER A 69 -12.68 -8.62 19.91
C SER A 69 -13.01 -7.24 19.35
N ILE A 70 -14.19 -6.72 19.70
CA ILE A 70 -14.60 -5.38 19.26
C ILE A 70 -13.61 -4.29 19.71
N GLY A 71 -12.94 -4.48 20.85
CA GLY A 71 -11.88 -3.59 21.33
C GLY A 71 -10.66 -3.56 20.39
N ILE A 72 -10.25 -4.71 19.87
CA ILE A 72 -9.15 -4.79 18.88
C ILE A 72 -9.59 -4.12 17.56
N ALA A 73 -10.81 -4.38 17.10
CA ALA A 73 -11.34 -3.77 15.89
C ALA A 73 -11.39 -2.24 16.01
N LEU A 74 -11.93 -1.72 17.13
CA LEU A 74 -12.00 -0.28 17.39
C LEU A 74 -10.61 0.36 17.46
N TYR A 75 -9.67 -0.27 18.16
CA TYR A 75 -8.28 0.21 18.24
C TYR A 75 -7.64 0.32 16.85
N LEU A 76 -7.79 -0.71 16.01
CA LEU A 76 -7.26 -0.70 14.64
C LEU A 76 -7.91 0.38 13.77
N LEU A 77 -9.23 0.55 13.87
CA LEU A 77 -9.96 1.59 13.14
C LEU A 77 -9.51 2.99 13.55
N THR A 78 -9.39 3.26 14.86
CA THR A 78 -8.86 4.54 15.36
C THR A 78 -7.44 4.78 14.89
N HIS A 79 -6.58 3.77 14.92
CA HIS A 79 -5.21 3.88 14.45
C HIS A 79 -5.12 4.19 12.94
N LEU A 80 -5.94 3.52 12.12
CA LEU A 80 -6.02 3.80 10.67
C LEU A 80 -6.54 5.21 10.40
N LYS A 81 -7.58 5.66 11.10
CA LYS A 81 -8.09 7.03 10.98
C LYS A 81 -7.02 8.05 11.30
N ASN A 82 -6.30 7.88 12.41
CA ASN A 82 -5.22 8.78 12.80
C ASN A 82 -4.12 8.83 11.72
N PHE A 83 -3.72 7.68 11.18
CA PHE A 83 -2.74 7.62 10.09
C PHE A 83 -3.17 8.41 8.84
N LEU A 84 -4.46 8.33 8.47
CA LEU A 84 -5.01 9.03 7.31
C LEU A 84 -5.15 10.54 7.53
N GLN A 85 -5.34 10.97 8.78
CA GLN A 85 -5.47 12.39 9.16
C GLN A 85 -4.12 13.08 9.42
N GLN A 86 -3.09 12.30 9.75
CA GLN A 86 -1.74 12.82 9.96
C GLN A 86 -1.10 13.21 8.62
N HIS A 87 -0.67 14.47 8.55
CA HIS A 87 0.06 15.03 7.43
C HIS A 87 1.41 15.57 7.89
N GLU A 88 2.47 15.22 7.17
CA GLU A 88 3.79 15.81 7.38
C GLU A 88 3.96 17.07 6.52
N THR A 89 4.77 18.02 6.99
CA THR A 89 5.01 19.31 6.30
C THR A 89 5.58 19.14 4.89
N ASN A 90 6.32 18.05 4.64
CA ASN A 90 6.92 17.72 3.34
C ASN A 90 6.33 16.44 2.71
N GLU A 91 5.09 16.10 3.06
CA GLU A 91 4.45 14.88 2.55
C GLU A 91 4.29 14.92 1.03
N ASN A 92 4.64 13.82 0.37
CA ASN A 92 4.49 13.66 -1.08
C ASN A 92 3.02 13.92 -1.49
N LEU A 93 2.79 14.75 -2.52
CA LEU A 93 1.45 15.12 -2.99
C LEU A 93 0.58 13.90 -3.34
N ILE A 94 1.19 12.83 -3.89
CA ILE A 94 0.48 11.57 -4.19
C ILE A 94 0.02 10.92 -2.89
N ILE A 95 0.90 10.83 -1.89
CA ILE A 95 0.57 10.27 -0.57
C ILE A 95 -0.56 11.07 0.07
N LYS A 96 -0.45 12.40 0.09
CA LYS A 96 -1.47 13.29 0.66
C LYS A 96 -2.83 13.09 -0.01
N ARG A 97 -2.87 13.08 -1.35
CA ARG A 97 -4.10 12.88 -2.12
C ARG A 97 -4.69 11.48 -1.89
N SER A 98 -3.86 10.45 -1.87
CA SER A 98 -4.31 9.09 -1.60
C SER A 98 -4.85 8.92 -0.19
N LYS A 99 -4.18 9.48 0.84
CA LYS A 99 -4.68 9.51 2.22
C LYS A 99 -6.05 10.19 2.29
N GLN A 100 -6.22 11.33 1.61
CA GLN A 100 -7.50 12.03 1.58
C GLN A 100 -8.61 11.19 0.96
N LEU A 101 -8.37 10.57 -0.21
CA LEU A 101 -9.35 9.69 -0.86
C LEU A 101 -9.73 8.49 0.01
N LEU A 102 -8.74 7.89 0.69
CA LEU A 102 -8.97 6.78 1.61
C LEU A 102 -9.72 7.24 2.86
N LEU A 103 -9.44 8.43 3.38
CA LEU A 103 -10.15 9.00 4.53
C LEU A 103 -11.62 9.21 4.20
N GLU A 104 -11.93 9.76 3.03
CA GLU A 104 -13.32 9.94 2.58
C GLU A 104 -14.07 8.60 2.54
N LYS A 105 -13.45 7.55 2.01
CA LYS A 105 -14.04 6.20 1.99
C LYS A 105 -14.13 5.60 3.39
N PHE A 106 -13.11 5.78 4.22
CA PHE A 106 -13.10 5.30 5.59
C PHE A 106 -14.26 5.89 6.40
N LEU A 107 -14.45 7.22 6.34
CA LEU A 107 -15.55 7.90 7.02
C LEU A 107 -16.91 7.43 6.48
N TYR A 108 -17.02 7.23 5.17
CA TYR A 108 -18.25 6.72 4.55
C TYR A 108 -18.64 5.33 5.08
N TYR A 109 -17.71 4.39 5.17
CA TYR A 109 -18.02 3.01 5.58
C TYR A 109 -18.05 2.80 7.09
N PHE A 110 -17.27 3.55 7.88
CA PHE A 110 -17.14 3.28 9.31
C PHE A 110 -17.83 4.31 10.21
N GLU A 111 -18.08 5.53 9.74
CA GLU A 111 -18.69 6.58 10.58
C GLU A 111 -20.10 6.98 10.14
N ARG A 112 -20.42 6.83 8.86
CA ARG A 112 -21.79 7.05 8.36
C ARG A 112 -22.75 5.96 8.85
N ASP A 113 -22.25 4.75 9.07
CA ASP A 113 -22.99 3.65 9.71
C ASP A 113 -23.12 3.79 11.24
N ASN A 114 -22.69 4.91 11.86
CA ASN A 114 -23.08 5.19 13.25
C ASN A 114 -24.60 5.24 13.43
N GLU A 115 -25.37 5.54 12.38
CA GLU A 115 -26.83 5.40 12.39
C GLU A 115 -27.26 3.93 12.62
N GLN A 116 -26.51 2.94 12.11
CA GLN A 116 -26.78 1.52 12.37
C GLN A 116 -26.43 1.10 13.81
N PHE A 117 -25.35 1.65 14.39
CA PHE A 117 -25.00 1.38 15.78
C PHE A 117 -25.96 2.03 16.79
N GLN A 118 -26.66 3.12 16.41
CA GLN A 118 -27.73 3.70 17.22
C GLN A 118 -29.00 2.82 17.28
N LEU A 119 -29.21 1.92 16.31
CA LEU A 119 -30.32 0.96 16.29
C LEU A 119 -30.09 -0.25 17.23
N LEU A 120 -28.88 -0.39 17.79
CA LEU A 120 -28.51 -1.47 18.72
C LEU A 120 -28.58 -1.03 20.20
N LYS A 121 -29.09 0.18 20.49
CA LYS A 121 -29.43 0.65 21.84
C LYS A 121 -30.93 0.53 22.09
#